data_AF-A0A1W1C9S0-F1
#
_entry.id   AF-A0A1W1C9S0-F1
#
_cell.length_a   1.000
_cell.length_b   1.000
_cell.length_c   1.000
_cell.angle_alpha   90.00
_cell.angle_beta   90.00
_cell.angle_gamma   90.00
#
_symmetry.space_group_name_H-M   'P 1'
#
loop_
_entity.id
_entity.type
_entity.pdbx_description
1 polymer ?
#
loop_
_entity_poly.entity_id
_entity_poly.type
_entity_poly.pdbx_seq_one_letter_code
_entity_poly.pdbx_strand_id
1 'polypeptide(L)'
;MKFIDKKSIVVICAVLLLSGCGNPENTENIAETKTSKIDTNRSKINKVNLAQLALSEGKTPLEYLEDEFNKKRPSSFVLEDQKVFDPWSDANRSLIHFSKDNWTSQFDFTGVAWNSIKAGTLVTNQHILVAAHFARAVGEEVRFYTKEGKEVVRTIVALKTLEQYDNRISDSCIEKLNAPVPNSIKVYSIINAEGLDDFSSLNGSPLILTDQRRKAYVDVIPSFNGTALLMNFAKYNKVSTLMYHKIIGGDSGGPIFSVVDGELVIVALVNHYTSGDFLAYDPIYNALVQAIADMENK
;
A
#
# COMPACT_ATOMS: atom_id res chain seq x y z
N MET A 1 -45.13 -50.61 7.87
CA MET A 1 -45.09 -51.55 9.03
C MET A 1 -43.92 -51.09 9.90
N LYS A 2 -44.21 -50.26 10.92
CA LYS A 2 -43.85 -50.39 12.36
C LYS A 2 -42.37 -50.77 12.63
N PHE A 3 -41.57 -50.19 13.53
CA PHE A 3 -41.57 -49.02 14.44
C PHE A 3 -40.30 -49.20 15.34
N ILE A 4 -39.75 -48.11 15.92
CA ILE A 4 -39.09 -48.02 17.28
C ILE A 4 -37.64 -48.57 17.42
N ASP A 5 -36.67 -47.97 18.12
CA ASP A 5 -36.53 -46.65 18.79
C ASP A 5 -35.05 -46.32 19.11
N LYS A 6 -34.88 -45.04 19.48
CA LYS A 6 -33.78 -44.30 20.11
C LYS A 6 -33.15 -44.94 21.36
N LYS A 7 -31.93 -44.48 21.67
CA LYS A 7 -31.59 -43.97 23.01
C LYS A 7 -30.51 -42.88 22.93
N SER A 8 -30.95 -41.64 23.15
CA SER A 8 -30.13 -40.49 23.54
C SER A 8 -29.88 -40.57 25.05
N ILE A 9 -28.65 -40.30 25.49
CA ILE A 9 -28.32 -40.12 26.91
C ILE A 9 -28.25 -38.62 27.19
N VAL A 10 -29.17 -38.16 28.03
CA VAL A 10 -29.18 -36.86 28.68
C VAL A 10 -28.67 -37.09 30.09
N VAL A 11 -27.66 -36.33 30.52
CA VAL A 11 -27.24 -36.26 31.92
C VAL A 11 -27.68 -34.92 32.48
N ILE A 12 -28.67 -34.97 33.36
CA ILE A 12 -29.04 -33.90 34.30
C ILE A 12 -28.64 -34.44 35.67
N CYS A 13 -27.83 -33.70 36.42
CA CYS A 13 -27.73 -33.88 37.86
C CYS A 13 -27.88 -32.53 38.55
N ALA A 14 -28.83 -32.50 39.46
CA ALA A 14 -29.27 -31.36 40.24
C ALA A 14 -28.38 -31.11 41.47
N VAL A 15 -28.46 -29.87 41.92
CA VAL A 15 -27.88 -29.25 43.10
C VAL A 15 -28.40 -29.87 44.40
N LEU A 16 -27.53 -30.04 45.41
CA LEU A 16 -27.89 -30.05 46.82
C LEU A 16 -26.86 -29.24 47.62
N LEU A 17 -27.36 -28.19 48.27
CA LEU A 17 -26.69 -27.33 49.25
C LEU A 17 -26.60 -28.04 50.61
N LEU A 18 -25.49 -27.89 51.32
CA LEU A 18 -25.46 -27.82 52.80
C LEU A 18 -24.25 -26.98 53.27
N SER A 19 -24.46 -26.37 54.42
CA SER A 19 -23.83 -25.20 55.06
C SER A 19 -22.47 -25.41 55.75
N GLY A 20 -21.69 -24.33 55.83
CA GLY A 20 -21.19 -23.83 57.13
C GLY A 20 -19.68 -23.86 57.40
N CYS A 21 -19.15 -22.67 57.72
CA CYS A 21 -17.93 -22.36 58.49
C CYS A 21 -16.59 -22.22 57.75
N GLY A 22 -16.31 -20.99 57.30
CA GLY A 22 -15.24 -20.15 57.83
C GLY A 22 -13.77 -20.49 57.51
N ASN A 23 -13.18 -19.76 56.57
CA ASN A 23 -12.04 -18.88 56.85
C ASN A 23 -11.79 -17.91 55.66
N PRO A 24 -11.34 -16.66 55.89
CA PRO A 24 -11.10 -15.68 54.85
C PRO A 24 -9.68 -15.79 54.33
N GLU A 25 -9.50 -15.57 53.02
CA GLU A 25 -8.27 -15.24 52.28
C GLU A 25 -8.20 -16.07 50.99
N ASN A 26 -8.72 -15.48 49.92
CA ASN A 26 -8.18 -15.51 48.56
C ASN A 26 -9.26 -14.91 47.64
N THR A 27 -9.27 -13.58 47.54
CA THR A 27 -9.91 -12.90 46.40
C THR A 27 -9.12 -13.25 45.15
N GLU A 28 -9.53 -14.34 44.48
CA GLU A 28 -9.20 -14.56 43.08
C GLU A 28 -9.75 -13.38 42.28
N ASN A 29 -8.83 -12.54 41.83
CA ASN A 29 -9.10 -11.57 40.78
C ASN A 29 -9.64 -12.31 39.57
N ILE A 30 -10.95 -12.15 39.33
CA ILE A 30 -11.56 -12.44 38.03
C ILE A 30 -10.82 -11.55 37.03
N ALA A 31 -9.91 -12.17 36.27
CA ALA A 31 -9.21 -11.52 35.19
C ALA A 31 -10.27 -11.01 34.21
N GLU A 32 -10.42 -9.70 34.17
CA GLU A 32 -11.15 -8.98 33.15
C GLU A 32 -10.79 -9.54 31.78
N THR A 33 -11.81 -10.06 31.11
CA THR A 33 -11.80 -10.29 29.67
C THR A 33 -11.33 -8.99 29.02
N LYS A 34 -10.04 -8.91 28.67
CA LYS A 34 -9.51 -7.84 27.82
C LYS A 34 -10.28 -7.92 26.51
N THR A 35 -11.32 -7.10 26.40
CA THR A 35 -11.83 -6.63 25.12
C THR A 35 -10.63 -6.05 24.42
N SER A 36 -10.07 -6.81 23.48
CA SER A 36 -9.03 -6.31 22.59
C SER A 36 -9.62 -5.06 21.96
N LYS A 37 -9.08 -3.89 22.30
CA LYS A 37 -9.37 -2.65 21.57
C LYS A 37 -9.23 -3.00 20.10
N ILE A 38 -10.33 -2.94 19.35
CA ILE A 38 -10.28 -2.98 17.90
C ILE A 38 -9.31 -1.86 17.53
N ASP A 39 -8.17 -2.25 16.96
CA ASP A 39 -7.15 -1.32 16.53
C ASP A 39 -7.74 -0.50 15.38
N THR A 40 -8.24 0.69 15.71
CA THR A 40 -8.89 1.61 14.78
C THR A 40 -7.94 2.15 13.70
N ASN A 41 -6.64 1.81 13.77
CA ASN A 41 -5.65 2.19 12.75
C ASN A 41 -5.62 1.26 11.53
N ARG A 42 -6.33 0.13 11.50
CA ARG A 42 -6.24 -0.84 10.37
C ARG A 42 -6.71 -0.28 9.02
N SER A 43 -7.60 0.70 9.06
CA SER A 43 -8.32 1.20 7.87
C SER A 43 -7.98 2.65 7.53
N LYS A 44 -7.11 3.29 8.32
CA LYS A 44 -6.74 4.69 8.11
C LYS A 44 -5.57 4.78 7.14
N ILE A 45 -5.78 5.52 6.06
CA ILE A 45 -4.71 5.90 5.14
C ILE A 45 -3.88 7.01 5.79
N ASN A 46 -2.56 6.84 5.78
CA ASN A 46 -1.64 7.91 6.18
C ASN A 46 -1.54 8.93 5.06
N LYS A 47 -1.65 10.22 5.41
CA LYS A 47 -1.57 11.34 4.46
C LYS A 47 -0.36 12.21 4.74
N VAL A 48 0.20 12.76 3.68
CA VAL A 48 1.26 13.77 3.73
C VAL A 48 0.74 15.07 3.13
N ASN A 49 0.66 16.13 3.93
CA ASN A 49 0.30 17.46 3.46
C ASN A 49 1.54 18.13 2.86
N LEU A 50 1.72 17.98 1.54
CA LEU A 50 2.90 18.49 0.84
C LEU A 50 2.99 20.03 0.89
N ALA A 51 1.86 20.74 0.74
CA ALA A 51 1.84 22.19 0.76
C ALA A 51 2.35 22.73 2.11
N GLN A 52 1.88 22.14 3.21
CA GLN A 52 2.30 22.51 4.56
C GLN A 52 3.78 22.20 4.80
N LEU A 53 4.28 21.04 4.36
CA LEU A 53 5.70 20.68 4.50
C LEU A 53 6.59 21.64 3.72
N ALA A 54 6.27 21.88 2.45
CA ALA A 54 7.03 22.81 1.61
C ALA A 54 7.04 24.23 2.21
N LEU A 55 5.88 24.72 2.67
CA LEU A 55 5.77 26.02 3.32
C LEU A 55 6.61 26.10 4.61
N SER A 56 6.68 25.02 5.39
CA SER A 56 7.50 24.97 6.61
C SER A 56 9.00 25.09 6.35
N GLU A 57 9.45 24.74 5.14
CA GLU A 57 10.83 24.94 4.67
C GLU A 57 11.01 26.25 3.87
N GLY A 58 9.95 27.06 3.72
CA GLY A 58 9.99 28.28 2.91
C GLY A 58 10.13 28.00 1.41
N LYS A 59 9.61 26.87 0.93
CA LYS A 59 9.71 26.39 -0.46
C LYS A 59 8.33 26.26 -1.10
N THR A 60 8.31 26.28 -2.43
CA THR A 60 7.17 25.76 -3.21
C THR A 60 7.13 24.22 -3.13
N PRO A 61 5.97 23.58 -3.38
CA PRO A 61 5.86 22.12 -3.45
C PRO A 61 6.87 21.48 -4.42
N LEU A 62 7.06 22.08 -5.60
CA LEU A 62 8.04 21.60 -6.58
C LEU A 62 9.47 21.67 -6.04
N GLU A 63 9.89 22.82 -5.51
CA GLU A 63 11.25 22.99 -4.96
C GLU A 63 11.52 22.00 -3.82
N TYR A 64 10.53 21.79 -2.94
CA TYR A 64 10.63 20.79 -1.88
C TYR A 64 10.84 19.37 -2.44
N LEU A 65 10.03 18.93 -3.42
CA LEU A 65 10.15 17.59 -4.00
C LEU A 65 11.45 17.42 -4.81
N GLU A 66 11.90 18.45 -5.53
CA GLU A 66 13.20 18.42 -6.21
C GLU A 66 14.35 18.29 -5.20
N ASP A 67 14.30 19.04 -4.10
CA ASP A 67 15.31 18.97 -3.04
C ASP A 67 15.34 17.60 -2.36
N GLU A 68 14.18 17.03 -2.00
CA GLU A 68 14.09 15.72 -1.38
C GLU A 68 14.66 14.61 -2.28
N PHE A 69 14.34 14.65 -3.57
CA PHE A 69 14.93 13.74 -4.55
C PHE A 69 16.45 13.96 -4.69
N ASN A 70 16.90 15.22 -4.75
CA ASN A 70 18.31 15.58 -4.88
C ASN A 70 19.14 15.14 -3.67
N LYS A 71 18.57 15.17 -2.46
CA LYS A 71 19.23 14.68 -1.23
C LYS A 71 19.53 13.17 -1.28
N LYS A 72 18.72 12.38 -1.98
CA LYS A 72 18.83 10.91 -2.04
C LYS A 72 19.56 10.39 -3.27
N ARG A 73 19.55 11.14 -4.39
CA ARG A 73 20.16 10.66 -5.64
C ARG A 73 21.69 10.66 -5.59
N PRO A 74 22.36 9.69 -6.23
CA PRO A 74 23.81 9.71 -6.37
C PRO A 74 24.24 10.84 -7.31
N SER A 75 25.52 11.23 -7.24
CA SER A 75 26.13 12.17 -8.18
C SER A 75 26.09 11.65 -9.63
N SER A 76 26.13 10.33 -9.81
CA SER A 76 25.96 9.64 -11.08
C SER A 76 25.28 8.29 -10.86
N PHE A 77 24.35 7.94 -11.75
CA PHE A 77 23.67 6.64 -11.72
C PHE A 77 24.46 5.55 -12.46
N VAL A 78 24.40 4.33 -11.94
CA VAL A 78 24.86 3.09 -12.58
C VAL A 78 23.67 2.14 -12.83
N LEU A 79 23.86 1.07 -13.59
CA LEU A 79 22.76 0.15 -13.94
C LEU A 79 22.17 -0.56 -12.70
N GLU A 80 23.02 -0.84 -11.72
CA GLU A 80 22.65 -1.44 -10.43
C GLU A 80 21.64 -0.61 -9.67
N ASP A 81 21.61 0.71 -9.87
CA ASP A 81 20.68 1.64 -9.19
C ASP A 81 19.21 1.41 -9.56
N GLN A 82 18.93 0.66 -10.62
CA GLN A 82 17.56 0.24 -10.95
C GLN A 82 17.06 -0.93 -10.08
N LYS A 83 17.97 -1.71 -9.47
CA LYS A 83 17.64 -3.03 -8.92
C LYS A 83 17.06 -2.91 -7.50
N VAL A 84 15.76 -3.14 -7.35
CA VAL A 84 15.14 -3.25 -6.00
C VAL A 84 15.65 -4.49 -5.25
N PHE A 85 16.02 -5.55 -5.97
CA PHE A 85 16.46 -6.83 -5.42
C PHE A 85 17.87 -7.24 -5.88
N ASP A 86 18.57 -7.98 -5.02
CA ASP A 86 19.86 -8.60 -5.30
C ASP A 86 20.00 -9.99 -4.60
N PRO A 87 20.12 -11.11 -5.33
CA PRO A 87 20.13 -11.21 -6.78
C PRO A 87 18.74 -10.90 -7.37
N TRP A 88 18.75 -10.22 -8.51
CA TRP A 88 17.55 -10.07 -9.31
C TRP A 88 17.24 -11.38 -10.06
N SER A 89 15.98 -11.85 -10.00
CA SER A 89 15.52 -12.99 -10.79
C SER A 89 14.04 -12.87 -11.15
N ASP A 90 13.74 -13.01 -12.45
CA ASP A 90 12.37 -13.19 -12.96
C ASP A 90 11.78 -14.55 -12.55
N ALA A 91 12.62 -15.53 -12.20
CA ALA A 91 12.25 -16.94 -12.12
C ALA A 91 12.18 -17.52 -10.68
N ASN A 92 12.96 -16.99 -9.73
CA ASN A 92 13.09 -17.61 -8.40
C ASN A 92 12.30 -16.88 -7.32
N ARG A 93 11.24 -17.55 -6.85
CA ARG A 93 10.33 -17.14 -5.77
C ARG A 93 11.01 -17.04 -4.39
N SER A 94 12.21 -17.61 -4.22
CA SER A 94 12.80 -17.93 -2.92
C SER A 94 13.98 -17.06 -2.48
N LEU A 95 14.40 -16.05 -3.26
CA LEU A 95 15.60 -15.24 -2.96
C LEU A 95 15.39 -13.74 -3.22
N ILE A 96 14.23 -13.21 -2.84
CA ILE A 96 13.98 -11.77 -2.87
C ILE A 96 14.68 -11.14 -1.65
N HIS A 97 15.97 -10.85 -1.79
CA HIS A 97 16.68 -9.97 -0.87
C HIS A 97 16.69 -8.57 -1.48
N PHE A 98 16.28 -7.56 -0.70
CA PHE A 98 16.41 -6.18 -1.15
C PHE A 98 17.88 -5.86 -1.37
N SER A 99 18.16 -5.13 -2.45
CA SER A 99 19.51 -4.64 -2.69
C SER A 99 19.97 -3.81 -1.49
N LYS A 100 21.26 -3.92 -1.16
CA LYS A 100 21.89 -3.22 -0.03
C LYS A 100 22.83 -2.10 -0.49
N ASP A 101 23.38 -2.23 -1.69
CA ASP A 101 24.56 -1.48 -2.11
C ASP A 101 24.30 -0.61 -3.37
N ASN A 102 23.07 -0.13 -3.56
CA ASN A 102 22.70 0.74 -4.68
C ASN A 102 21.75 1.86 -4.27
N TRP A 103 21.46 2.80 -5.17
CA TRP A 103 20.58 3.92 -4.88
C TRP A 103 19.20 3.51 -4.32
N THR A 104 18.57 2.49 -4.92
CA THR A 104 17.25 1.99 -4.47
C THR A 104 17.26 1.39 -3.07
N SER A 105 18.40 0.95 -2.53
CA SER A 105 18.49 0.37 -1.19
C SER A 105 18.13 1.36 -0.08
N GLN A 106 18.25 2.66 -0.38
CA GLN A 106 17.89 3.77 0.51
C GLN A 106 16.39 3.88 0.77
N PHE A 107 15.56 3.23 -0.04
CA PHE A 107 14.10 3.29 0.07
C PHE A 107 13.50 1.98 0.57
N ASP A 108 12.34 2.06 1.21
CA ASP A 108 11.61 0.88 1.67
C ASP A 108 10.54 0.43 0.65
N PHE A 109 10.85 -0.62 -0.10
CA PHE A 109 9.96 -1.24 -1.08
C PHE A 109 9.21 -2.48 -0.55
N THR A 110 9.27 -2.76 0.76
CA THR A 110 8.67 -3.97 1.37
C THR A 110 7.14 -4.01 1.25
N GLY A 111 6.49 -2.84 1.15
CA GLY A 111 5.03 -2.71 1.04
C GLY A 111 4.45 -2.94 -0.35
N VAL A 112 5.30 -3.23 -1.34
CA VAL A 112 4.87 -3.58 -2.70
C VAL A 112 4.87 -5.09 -2.85
N ALA A 113 3.79 -5.64 -3.42
CA ALA A 113 3.60 -7.07 -3.60
C ALA A 113 4.27 -7.56 -4.89
N TRP A 114 5.53 -7.98 -4.77
CA TRP A 114 6.39 -8.31 -5.92
C TRP A 114 6.19 -9.72 -6.51
N ASN A 115 5.28 -10.53 -5.96
CA ASN A 115 5.11 -11.93 -6.35
C ASN A 115 4.38 -12.16 -7.68
N SER A 116 3.92 -11.09 -8.34
CA SER A 116 3.22 -11.11 -9.62
C SER A 116 3.46 -9.79 -10.35
N ILE A 117 3.32 -9.78 -11.67
CA ILE A 117 3.25 -8.54 -12.46
C ILE A 117 2.02 -7.70 -12.09
N LYS A 118 0.99 -8.33 -11.51
CA LYS A 118 -0.14 -7.67 -10.84
C LYS A 118 0.31 -7.06 -9.52
N ALA A 119 1.23 -6.09 -9.58
CA ALA A 119 1.77 -5.44 -8.41
C ALA A 119 0.65 -4.78 -7.61
N GLY A 120 0.79 -4.77 -6.29
CA GLY A 120 -0.15 -4.09 -5.40
C GLY A 120 0.59 -3.44 -4.25
N THR A 121 0.15 -2.26 -3.86
CA THR A 121 0.91 -1.40 -2.94
C THR A 121 0.08 -1.10 -1.69
N LEU A 122 0.63 -1.36 -0.51
CA LEU A 122 -0.07 -1.17 0.76
C LEU A 122 -0.32 0.31 1.08
N VAL A 123 -1.60 0.65 1.25
CA VAL A 123 -2.05 1.99 1.69
C VAL A 123 -2.65 1.97 3.10
N THR A 124 -3.00 0.79 3.59
CA THR A 124 -3.16 0.48 5.02
C THR A 124 -2.47 -0.85 5.31
N ASN A 125 -2.44 -1.31 6.56
CA ASN A 125 -1.85 -2.63 6.85
C ASN A 125 -2.68 -3.81 6.31
N GLN A 126 -3.86 -3.60 5.75
CA GLN A 126 -4.72 -4.67 5.25
C GLN A 126 -5.30 -4.39 3.85
N HIS A 127 -4.88 -3.30 3.20
CA HIS A 127 -5.41 -2.89 1.90
C HIS A 127 -4.29 -2.54 0.92
N ILE A 128 -4.35 -3.13 -0.27
CA ILE A 128 -3.45 -2.80 -1.38
C ILE A 128 -4.20 -2.07 -2.50
N LEU A 129 -3.57 -1.03 -3.02
CA LEU A 129 -4.01 -0.33 -4.21
C LEU A 129 -3.41 -1.01 -5.44
N VAL A 130 -4.22 -1.24 -6.46
CA VAL A 130 -3.87 -1.87 -7.74
C VAL A 130 -4.55 -1.14 -8.90
N ALA A 131 -4.05 -1.35 -10.14
CA ALA A 131 -4.81 -0.99 -11.32
C ALA A 131 -6.00 -1.96 -11.48
N ALA A 132 -7.20 -1.45 -11.80
CA ALA A 132 -8.43 -2.26 -11.78
C ALA A 132 -8.38 -3.40 -12.81
N HIS A 133 -7.89 -3.14 -14.02
CA HIS A 133 -7.72 -4.19 -15.04
C HIS A 133 -6.66 -5.24 -14.68
N PHE A 134 -5.82 -4.97 -13.69
CA PHE A 134 -4.77 -5.86 -13.17
C PHE A 134 -5.07 -6.39 -11.76
N ALA A 135 -6.29 -6.18 -11.26
CA ALA A 135 -6.70 -6.70 -9.97
C ALA A 135 -6.56 -8.24 -9.89
N ARG A 136 -6.28 -8.70 -8.69
CA ARG A 136 -6.24 -10.10 -8.27
C ARG A 136 -7.64 -10.55 -7.85
N ALA A 137 -7.97 -11.78 -8.17
CA ALA A 137 -9.25 -12.36 -7.77
C ALA A 137 -9.28 -12.65 -6.27
N VAL A 138 -10.48 -12.64 -5.68
CA VAL A 138 -10.71 -13.14 -4.32
C VAL A 138 -10.23 -14.59 -4.24
N GLY A 139 -9.45 -14.91 -3.21
CA GLY A 139 -8.79 -16.20 -3.04
C GLY A 139 -7.35 -16.25 -3.57
N GLU A 140 -6.91 -15.29 -4.38
CA GLU A 140 -5.49 -15.22 -4.81
C GLU A 140 -4.57 -14.76 -3.68
N GLU A 141 -3.33 -15.25 -3.71
CA GLU A 141 -2.30 -14.87 -2.73
C GLU A 141 -1.55 -13.59 -3.12
N VAL A 142 -1.26 -12.80 -2.10
CA VAL A 142 -0.37 -11.64 -2.14
C VAL A 142 0.82 -11.92 -1.23
N ARG A 143 2.02 -11.69 -1.72
CA ARG A 143 3.25 -11.98 -0.97
C ARG A 143 4.12 -10.73 -0.93
N PHE A 144 4.42 -10.32 0.29
CA PHE A 144 5.38 -9.27 0.61
C PHE A 144 6.65 -9.91 1.15
N TYR A 145 7.73 -9.13 1.18
CA TYR A 145 9.02 -9.58 1.71
C TYR A 145 9.54 -8.52 2.66
N THR A 146 10.03 -8.92 3.84
CA THR A 146 10.72 -8.00 4.74
C THR A 146 12.09 -7.62 4.17
N LYS A 147 12.77 -6.63 4.75
CA LYS A 147 14.13 -6.24 4.35
C LYS A 147 15.13 -7.41 4.46
N GLU A 148 14.89 -8.34 5.37
CA GLU A 148 15.68 -9.56 5.57
C GLU A 148 15.35 -10.68 4.56
N GLY A 149 14.34 -10.47 3.69
CA GLY A 149 13.86 -11.44 2.71
C GLY A 149 12.85 -12.44 3.27
N LYS A 150 12.31 -12.23 4.48
CA LYS A 150 11.26 -13.10 5.03
C LYS A 150 9.95 -12.84 4.31
N GLU A 151 9.33 -13.91 3.82
CA GLU A 151 8.04 -13.83 3.14
C GLU A 151 6.87 -13.60 4.12
N VAL A 152 5.94 -12.74 3.72
CA VAL A 152 4.65 -12.50 4.38
C VAL A 152 3.54 -12.74 3.36
N VAL A 153 2.77 -13.82 3.56
CA VAL A 153 1.68 -14.21 2.65
C VAL A 153 0.32 -13.76 3.20
N ARG A 154 -0.52 -13.21 2.33
CA ARG A 154 -1.92 -12.87 2.58
C ARG A 154 -2.79 -13.35 1.42
N THR A 155 -4.09 -13.41 1.63
CA THR A 155 -5.07 -13.77 0.60
C THR A 155 -6.03 -12.62 0.38
N ILE A 156 -6.42 -12.35 -0.87
CA ILE A 156 -7.47 -11.38 -1.18
C ILE A 156 -8.82 -11.94 -0.71
N VAL A 157 -9.53 -11.17 0.12
CA VAL A 157 -10.88 -11.55 0.63
C VAL A 157 -11.98 -10.67 0.09
N ALA A 158 -11.65 -9.47 -0.38
CA ALA A 158 -12.58 -8.58 -1.06
C ALA A 158 -11.80 -7.62 -1.97
N LEU A 159 -12.49 -7.05 -2.94
CA LEU A 159 -11.98 -5.97 -3.77
C LEU A 159 -13.10 -5.01 -4.15
N LYS A 160 -12.73 -3.77 -4.44
CA LYS A 160 -13.62 -2.70 -4.88
C LYS A 160 -12.96 -1.87 -5.96
N THR A 161 -13.61 -1.74 -7.11
CA THR A 161 -13.19 -0.78 -8.14
C THR A 161 -13.65 0.61 -7.72
N LEU A 162 -12.79 1.62 -7.88
CA LEU A 162 -13.09 2.98 -7.44
C LEU A 162 -14.16 3.66 -8.31
N GLU A 163 -14.34 3.18 -9.55
CA GLU A 163 -15.44 3.59 -10.45
C GLU A 163 -16.82 3.47 -9.79
N GLN A 164 -17.02 2.50 -8.87
CA GLN A 164 -18.28 2.32 -8.12
C GLN A 164 -18.62 3.50 -7.21
N TYR A 165 -17.62 4.30 -6.85
CA TYR A 165 -17.74 5.43 -5.92
C TYR A 165 -17.66 6.77 -6.65
N ASP A 166 -16.94 6.81 -7.78
CA ASP A 166 -16.90 7.95 -8.69
C ASP A 166 -16.64 7.48 -10.13
N ASN A 167 -17.62 7.68 -11.02
CA ASN A 167 -17.58 7.19 -12.40
C ASN A 167 -16.53 7.87 -13.30
N ARG A 168 -15.83 8.89 -12.78
CA ARG A 168 -14.70 9.52 -13.48
C ARG A 168 -13.40 8.74 -13.29
N ILE A 169 -13.34 7.84 -12.30
CA ILE A 169 -12.19 6.99 -12.01
C ILE A 169 -12.39 5.69 -12.77
N SER A 170 -11.49 5.37 -13.70
CA SER A 170 -11.73 4.26 -14.64
C SER A 170 -10.90 3.01 -14.35
N ASP A 171 -9.75 3.14 -13.71
CA ASP A 171 -8.80 2.03 -13.66
C ASP A 171 -8.07 1.87 -12.32
N SER A 172 -8.72 2.22 -11.22
CA SER A 172 -8.19 2.01 -9.87
C SER A 172 -9.05 1.04 -9.07
N CYS A 173 -8.40 0.17 -8.31
CA CYS A 173 -9.04 -0.79 -7.43
C CYS A 173 -8.28 -0.89 -6.11
N ILE A 174 -9.04 -1.12 -5.03
CA ILE A 174 -8.50 -1.47 -3.72
C ILE A 174 -8.88 -2.91 -3.39
N GLU A 175 -7.92 -3.68 -2.89
CA GLU A 175 -8.11 -5.06 -2.47
C GLU A 175 -7.86 -5.19 -0.98
N LYS A 176 -8.73 -5.95 -0.29
CA LYS A 176 -8.61 -6.26 1.13
C LYS A 176 -7.94 -7.61 1.32
N LEU A 177 -6.93 -7.62 2.19
CA LEU A 177 -6.20 -8.80 2.63
C LEU A 177 -6.97 -9.51 3.76
N ASN A 178 -6.82 -10.83 3.88
CA ASN A 178 -7.45 -11.64 4.93
C ASN A 178 -7.02 -11.28 6.36
N ALA A 179 -5.86 -10.66 6.52
CA ALA A 179 -5.32 -10.22 7.80
C ALA A 179 -4.34 -9.06 7.60
N PRO A 180 -4.13 -8.19 8.61
CA PRO A 180 -3.14 -7.12 8.51
C PRO A 180 -1.73 -7.69 8.35
N VAL A 181 -0.85 -7.01 7.60
CA VAL A 181 0.58 -7.30 7.51
C VAL A 181 1.30 -6.84 8.79
N PRO A 182 2.44 -7.47 9.17
CA PRO A 182 3.23 -7.02 10.31
C PRO A 182 3.94 -5.69 10.02
N ASN A 183 4.33 -4.96 11.08
CA ASN A 183 5.02 -3.66 10.98
C ASN A 183 6.37 -3.69 10.25
N SER A 184 6.93 -4.87 10.00
CA SER A 184 8.13 -5.05 9.16
C SER A 184 7.87 -4.87 7.66
N ILE A 185 6.60 -4.67 7.28
CA ILE A 185 6.17 -4.37 5.92
C ILE A 185 5.67 -2.92 5.88
N LYS A 186 6.23 -2.12 4.98
CA LYS A 186 5.87 -0.71 4.82
C LYS A 186 4.41 -0.56 4.45
N VAL A 187 3.72 0.34 5.15
CA VAL A 187 2.48 0.96 4.69
C VAL A 187 2.85 2.36 4.22
N TYR A 188 2.56 2.67 2.96
CA TYR A 188 2.93 3.96 2.39
C TYR A 188 1.88 5.02 2.70
N SER A 189 2.34 6.24 2.91
CA SER A 189 1.47 7.40 2.90
C SER A 189 1.08 7.76 1.47
N ILE A 190 -0.05 8.47 1.34
CA ILE A 190 -0.48 9.08 0.09
C ILE A 190 -0.32 10.61 0.21
N ILE A 191 0.06 11.26 -0.88
CA ILE A 191 0.07 12.72 -0.97
C ILE A 191 -1.34 13.30 -0.82
N ASN A 192 -1.49 14.41 -0.10
CA ASN A 192 -2.74 15.13 0.10
C ASN A 192 -2.77 16.40 -0.76
N ALA A 193 -3.91 16.73 -1.36
CA ALA A 193 -4.10 17.96 -2.12
C ALA A 193 -4.33 19.22 -1.26
N GLU A 194 -4.59 19.05 0.03
CA GLU A 194 -4.85 20.17 0.95
C GLU A 194 -3.76 21.24 0.88
N GLY A 195 -4.16 22.47 0.56
CA GLY A 195 -3.26 23.62 0.45
C GLY A 195 -2.53 23.75 -0.89
N LEU A 196 -2.75 22.86 -1.85
CA LEU A 196 -2.30 23.06 -3.23
C LEU A 196 -3.36 23.89 -3.99
N ASP A 197 -2.99 25.10 -4.41
CA ASP A 197 -3.90 25.99 -5.18
C ASP A 197 -4.37 25.34 -6.50
N ASP A 198 -3.42 24.70 -7.18
CA ASP A 198 -3.65 23.74 -8.25
C ASP A 198 -2.49 22.73 -8.31
N PHE A 199 -2.68 21.67 -9.09
CA PHE A 199 -1.66 20.64 -9.26
C PHE A 199 -0.56 21.00 -10.26
N SER A 200 -0.73 22.06 -11.06
CA SER A 200 0.30 22.51 -12.01
C SER A 200 1.57 22.98 -11.29
N SER A 201 1.43 23.39 -10.01
CA SER A 201 2.55 23.63 -9.08
C SER A 201 3.46 22.40 -8.85
N LEU A 202 3.04 21.21 -9.26
CA LEU A 202 3.82 19.97 -9.20
C LEU A 202 4.47 19.61 -10.54
N ASN A 203 4.20 20.36 -11.62
CA ASN A 203 4.84 20.10 -12.92
C ASN A 203 6.36 20.25 -12.80
N GLY A 204 7.10 19.26 -13.26
CA GLY A 204 8.55 19.17 -13.10
C GLY A 204 8.99 18.30 -11.91
N SER A 205 8.07 17.84 -11.06
CA SER A 205 8.42 17.04 -9.89
C SER A 205 8.96 15.67 -10.28
N PRO A 206 10.11 15.25 -9.69
CA PRO A 206 10.67 13.93 -9.94
C PRO A 206 9.79 12.84 -9.34
N LEU A 207 9.68 11.73 -10.05
CA LEU A 207 8.92 10.55 -9.66
C LEU A 207 9.81 9.31 -9.68
N ILE A 208 9.57 8.38 -8.76
CA ILE A 208 10.15 7.03 -8.77
C ILE A 208 9.08 6.03 -9.19
N LEU A 209 9.27 5.37 -10.33
CA LEU A 209 8.33 4.41 -10.89
C LEU A 209 8.90 3.00 -10.78
N THR A 210 8.02 2.01 -10.77
CA THR A 210 8.43 0.60 -10.82
C THR A 210 7.83 -0.11 -12.02
N ASP A 211 8.42 -1.23 -12.44
CA ASP A 211 8.01 -1.98 -13.64
C ASP A 211 7.74 -3.47 -13.35
N GLN A 212 7.25 -4.19 -14.36
CA GLN A 212 6.99 -5.64 -14.27
C GLN A 212 8.24 -6.49 -13.98
N ARG A 213 9.44 -5.92 -14.17
CA ARG A 213 10.73 -6.54 -13.86
C ARG A 213 11.22 -6.18 -12.46
N ARG A 214 10.38 -5.57 -11.61
CA ARG A 214 10.72 -5.23 -10.22
C ARG A 214 11.94 -4.31 -10.11
N LYS A 215 12.07 -3.40 -11.07
CA LYS A 215 13.08 -2.34 -11.07
C LYS A 215 12.46 -1.01 -10.72
N ALA A 216 13.29 -0.04 -10.35
CA ALA A 216 12.90 1.35 -10.16
C ALA A 216 13.55 2.26 -11.21
N TYR A 217 12.80 3.28 -11.63
CA TYR A 217 13.18 4.28 -12.63
C TYR A 217 12.76 5.66 -12.18
N VAL A 218 13.24 6.68 -12.88
CA VAL A 218 12.94 8.07 -12.61
C VAL A 218 12.28 8.71 -13.82
N ASP A 219 11.09 9.24 -13.59
CA ASP A 219 10.35 10.09 -14.53
C ASP A 219 10.02 11.43 -13.86
N VAL A 220 9.24 12.26 -14.56
CA VAL A 220 8.78 13.57 -14.10
C VAL A 220 7.27 13.69 -14.33
N ILE A 221 6.61 14.55 -13.56
CA ILE A 221 5.24 15.02 -13.87
C ILE A 221 5.33 16.14 -14.91
N PRO A 222 5.01 15.96 -16.21
CA PRO A 222 5.01 17.06 -17.16
C PRO A 222 3.74 17.91 -17.06
N SER A 223 2.62 17.29 -16.70
CA SER A 223 1.29 17.91 -16.71
C SER A 223 0.25 16.99 -16.04
N PHE A 224 -0.92 17.57 -15.84
CA PHE A 224 -2.14 16.87 -15.45
C PHE A 224 -3.18 17.01 -16.56
N ASN A 225 -4.03 16.01 -16.77
CA ASN A 225 -5.12 16.04 -17.76
C ASN A 225 -6.50 16.08 -17.06
N GLY A 226 -7.48 16.68 -17.73
CA GLY A 226 -8.82 16.93 -17.22
C GLY A 226 -8.79 17.82 -15.97
N THR A 227 -9.67 17.53 -15.01
CA THR A 227 -9.64 18.13 -13.66
C THR A 227 -8.59 17.46 -12.76
N ALA A 228 -7.42 17.12 -13.30
CA ALA A 228 -6.32 16.41 -12.64
C ALA A 228 -6.62 15.00 -12.12
N LEU A 229 -7.62 14.33 -12.69
CA LEU A 229 -7.83 12.89 -12.49
C LEU A 229 -6.61 12.10 -12.93
N LEU A 230 -6.02 12.47 -14.07
CA LEU A 230 -4.86 11.81 -14.65
C LEU A 230 -3.62 12.66 -14.48
N MET A 231 -2.63 12.11 -13.78
CA MET A 231 -1.26 12.62 -13.78
C MET A 231 -0.51 11.99 -14.93
N ASN A 232 0.01 12.80 -15.85
CA ASN A 232 0.89 12.29 -16.89
C ASN A 232 2.29 12.06 -16.30
N PHE A 233 3.07 11.23 -16.98
CA PHE A 233 4.51 11.13 -16.70
C PHE A 233 5.30 11.14 -18.01
N ALA A 234 6.53 11.62 -17.93
CA ALA A 234 7.45 11.70 -19.05
C ALA A 234 8.88 11.47 -18.58
N LYS A 235 9.76 11.20 -19.56
CA LYS A 235 11.19 11.09 -19.31
C LYS A 235 11.74 12.32 -18.60
N TYR A 236 12.41 12.12 -17.47
CA TYR A 236 13.07 13.22 -16.77
C TYR A 236 14.45 13.54 -17.36
N ASN A 237 14.53 14.63 -18.12
CA ASN A 237 15.78 15.01 -18.81
C ASN A 237 16.91 15.47 -17.87
N LYS A 238 16.63 15.69 -16.56
CA LYS A 238 17.65 16.04 -15.55
C LYS A 238 18.38 14.81 -14.98
N VAL A 239 17.97 13.59 -15.36
CA VAL A 239 18.52 12.34 -14.86
C VAL A 239 19.09 11.51 -16.02
N SER A 240 20.10 10.68 -15.71
CA SER A 240 20.71 9.76 -16.67
C SER A 240 19.65 8.90 -17.38
N THR A 241 19.82 8.68 -18.68
CA THR A 241 18.94 7.77 -19.44
C THR A 241 19.00 6.34 -18.95
N LEU A 242 20.01 5.99 -18.15
CA LEU A 242 20.05 4.72 -17.42
C LEU A 242 18.86 4.59 -16.47
N MET A 243 18.39 5.67 -15.85
CA MET A 243 17.24 5.59 -14.94
C MET A 243 15.91 5.76 -15.64
N TYR A 244 15.88 5.78 -16.97
CA TYR A 244 14.64 5.91 -17.72
C TYR A 244 14.18 4.56 -18.27
N HIS A 245 12.89 4.28 -18.13
CA HIS A 245 12.24 3.19 -18.83
C HIS A 245 10.95 3.66 -19.49
N LYS A 246 10.75 3.28 -20.76
CA LYS A 246 9.47 3.48 -21.41
C LYS A 246 8.49 2.46 -20.84
N ILE A 247 7.37 2.93 -20.28
CA ILE A 247 6.31 2.08 -19.78
C ILE A 247 5.75 1.21 -20.92
N ILE A 248 5.58 -0.08 -20.63
CA ILE A 248 5.07 -1.08 -21.56
C ILE A 248 3.95 -1.91 -20.93
N GLY A 249 3.35 -2.79 -21.73
CA GLY A 249 2.36 -3.73 -21.24
C GLY A 249 2.95 -4.62 -20.14
N GLY A 250 2.21 -4.72 -19.04
CA GLY A 250 2.60 -5.48 -17.85
C GLY A 250 3.10 -4.62 -16.68
N ASP A 251 3.43 -3.35 -16.91
CA ASP A 251 3.82 -2.41 -15.84
C ASP A 251 2.61 -1.89 -15.04
N SER A 252 1.39 -2.20 -15.47
CA SER A 252 0.14 -1.78 -14.85
C SER A 252 0.08 -2.16 -13.36
N GLY A 253 -0.37 -1.21 -12.53
CA GLY A 253 -0.41 -1.36 -11.07
C GLY A 253 0.93 -1.12 -10.37
N GLY A 254 2.02 -0.92 -11.12
CA GLY A 254 3.30 -0.48 -10.57
C GLY A 254 3.14 0.86 -9.84
N PRO A 255 3.56 0.99 -8.57
CA PRO A 255 3.45 2.25 -7.86
C PRO A 255 4.36 3.34 -8.44
N ILE A 256 3.85 4.56 -8.37
CA ILE A 256 4.54 5.81 -8.68
C ILE A 256 4.67 6.60 -7.37
N PHE A 257 5.91 6.90 -7.00
CA PHE A 257 6.24 7.57 -5.74
C PHE A 257 6.87 8.94 -5.96
N SER A 258 6.67 9.82 -4.98
CA SER A 258 7.58 10.95 -4.70
C SER A 258 8.41 10.63 -3.47
N VAL A 259 9.56 11.32 -3.33
CA VAL A 259 10.35 11.31 -2.08
C VAL A 259 9.89 12.48 -1.23
N VAL A 260 9.46 12.22 0.00
CA VAL A 260 9.04 13.24 0.97
C VAL A 260 9.60 12.86 2.34
N ASP A 261 10.28 13.79 3.00
CA ASP A 261 11.05 13.56 4.23
C ASP A 261 11.94 12.29 4.15
N GLY A 262 12.58 12.08 3.00
CA GLY A 262 13.44 10.96 2.71
C GLY A 262 12.76 9.61 2.52
N GLU A 263 11.43 9.56 2.54
CA GLU A 263 10.60 8.34 2.44
C GLU A 263 9.80 8.32 1.12
N LEU A 264 9.41 7.11 0.67
CA LEU A 264 8.50 6.96 -0.46
C LEU A 264 7.06 7.28 -0.06
N VAL A 265 6.41 8.17 -0.82
CA VAL A 265 4.99 8.52 -0.69
C VAL A 265 4.30 8.24 -2.01
N ILE A 266 3.19 7.50 -2.00
CA ILE A 266 2.47 7.14 -3.24
C ILE A 266 1.78 8.38 -3.79
N VAL A 267 1.96 8.58 -5.10
CA VAL A 267 1.33 9.66 -5.86
C VAL A 267 0.29 9.11 -6.82
N ALA A 268 0.57 7.98 -7.47
CA ALA A 268 -0.30 7.33 -8.43
C ALA A 268 0.12 5.86 -8.60
N LEU A 269 -0.63 5.13 -9.43
CA LEU A 269 -0.19 3.86 -10.03
C LEU A 269 0.00 4.05 -11.52
N VAL A 270 0.76 3.15 -12.15
CA VAL A 270 0.76 3.03 -13.61
C VAL A 270 -0.59 2.41 -14.03
N ASN A 271 -1.49 3.21 -14.59
CA ASN A 271 -2.77 2.74 -15.15
C ASN A 271 -2.71 2.65 -16.68
N HIS A 272 -1.98 3.59 -17.30
CA HIS A 272 -1.83 3.70 -18.74
C HIS A 272 -0.35 3.90 -19.11
N TYR A 273 -0.01 3.84 -20.40
CA TYR A 273 1.37 3.98 -20.88
C TYR A 273 2.04 5.32 -20.58
N THR A 274 1.26 6.37 -20.29
CA THR A 274 1.76 7.74 -20.07
C THR A 274 1.08 8.46 -18.92
N SER A 275 0.17 7.79 -18.19
CA SER A 275 -0.58 8.42 -17.10
C SER A 275 -1.07 7.44 -16.04
N GLY A 276 -1.39 7.99 -14.87
CA GLY A 276 -1.98 7.28 -13.74
C GLY A 276 -3.02 8.14 -13.01
N ASP A 277 -3.93 7.48 -12.28
CA ASP A 277 -4.91 8.14 -11.43
C ASP A 277 -4.17 8.86 -10.28
N PHE A 278 -4.31 10.19 -10.21
CA PHE A 278 -3.59 11.01 -9.24
C PHE A 278 -4.26 10.97 -7.86
N LEU A 279 -3.62 10.32 -6.89
CA LEU A 279 -4.24 10.00 -5.60
C LEU A 279 -4.47 11.20 -4.69
N ALA A 280 -3.78 12.33 -4.92
CA ALA A 280 -4.07 13.56 -4.19
C ALA A 280 -5.40 14.18 -4.61
N TYR A 281 -5.92 13.87 -5.80
CA TYR A 281 -7.18 14.45 -6.26
C TYR A 281 -8.34 13.97 -5.40
N ASP A 282 -9.08 14.91 -4.79
CA ASP A 282 -10.11 14.64 -3.79
C ASP A 282 -11.12 13.56 -4.19
N PRO A 283 -11.69 13.54 -5.41
CA PRO A 283 -12.54 12.44 -5.86
C PRO A 283 -11.91 11.06 -5.76
N ILE A 284 -10.64 10.91 -6.18
CA ILE A 284 -9.93 9.63 -6.13
C ILE A 284 -9.67 9.23 -4.67
N TYR A 285 -9.19 10.17 -3.86
CA TYR A 285 -8.94 9.92 -2.45
C TYR A 285 -10.23 9.54 -1.69
N ASN A 286 -11.33 10.26 -1.92
CA ASN A 286 -12.61 10.00 -1.27
C ASN A 286 -13.20 8.65 -1.69
N ALA A 287 -13.13 8.31 -2.97
CA ALA A 287 -13.53 6.99 -3.47
C ALA A 287 -12.74 5.87 -2.79
N LEU A 288 -11.42 6.05 -2.64
CA LEU A 288 -10.55 5.10 -1.97
C LEU A 288 -10.93 4.89 -0.49
N VAL A 289 -11.15 5.99 0.25
CA VAL A 289 -11.56 5.92 1.67
C VAL A 289 -12.92 5.25 1.83
N GLN A 290 -13.89 5.56 0.98
CA GLN A 290 -15.21 4.94 1.00
C GLN A 290 -15.14 3.44 0.67
N ALA A 291 -14.37 3.06 -0.34
CA ALA A 291 -14.17 1.67 -0.72
C ALA A 291 -13.57 0.83 0.42
N ILE A 292 -12.60 1.39 1.16
CA ILE A 292 -12.04 0.74 2.35
C ILE A 292 -13.11 0.60 3.44
N ALA A 293 -13.85 1.67 3.76
CA ALA A 293 -14.90 1.63 4.78
C ALA A 293 -15.97 0.57 4.47
N ASP A 294 -16.38 0.44 3.20
CA ASP A 294 -17.34 -0.55 2.74
C ASP A 294 -16.87 -2.00 2.90
N MET A 295 -15.55 -2.24 2.84
CA MET A 295 -14.97 -3.57 3.05
C MET A 295 -14.77 -3.91 4.53
N GLU A 296 -14.82 -2.93 5.43
CA GLU A 296 -14.76 -3.14 6.88
C GLU A 296 -16.14 -3.44 7.50
N ASN A 297 -17.22 -3.02 6.84
CA ASN A 297 -18.59 -3.18 7.34
C ASN A 297 -19.24 -4.51 6.89
N LYS A 298 -18.45 -5.49 6.44
CA LYS A 298 -18.90 -6.81 5.94
C LYS A 298 -18.14 -7.94 6.61
#